data_AF-A0A3B9DXK1-F1
#
_entry.id   AF-A0A3B9DXK1-F1
#
_cell.length_a   1.000
_cell.length_b   1.000
_cell.length_c   1.000
_cell.angle_alpha   90.00
_cell.angle_beta   90.00
_cell.angle_gamma   90.00
#
_symmetry.space_group_name_H-M   'P 1'
#
loop_
_entity.id
_entity.type
_entity.pdbx_description
1 polymer ?
#
loop_
_entity_poly.entity_id
_entity_poly.type
_entity_poly.pdbx_seq_one_letter_code
_entity_poly.pdbx_strand_id
1 'polypeptide(L)'
;MLESLGGLGGYGIASVLMVVVAFLLFAKFVKKIIGNIIMGGVLFWLLNTLGITHMVWNTMHGIVVAIFGVPGTLILAILDVIGH
;
A
#
# COMPACT_ATOMS: atom_id res chain seq x y z
N MET A 1 -27.82 -35.11 22.72
CA MET A 1 -28.13 -34.85 21.29
C MET A 1 -28.21 -33.36 20.92
N LEU A 2 -28.48 -32.44 21.87
CA LEU A 2 -28.52 -30.99 21.60
C LEU A 2 -27.13 -30.34 21.41
N GLU A 3 -26.08 -30.89 22.03
CA GLU A 3 -24.70 -30.36 21.92
C GLU A 3 -24.04 -30.62 20.54
N SER A 4 -24.47 -31.68 19.83
CA SER A 4 -23.94 -32.01 18.51
C SER A 4 -24.46 -31.09 17.39
N LEU A 5 -25.66 -30.53 17.55
CA LEU A 5 -26.25 -29.58 16.61
C LEU A 5 -25.68 -28.16 16.75
N GLY A 6 -25.33 -27.75 17.98
CA GLY A 6 -24.61 -26.48 18.22
C GLY A 6 -23.20 -26.48 17.64
N GLY A 7 -22.53 -27.64 17.64
CA GLY A 7 -21.23 -27.82 17.00
C GLY A 7 -21.31 -27.66 15.48
N LEU A 8 -22.23 -28.34 14.80
CA LEU A 8 -22.35 -28.35 13.34
C LEU A 8 -22.87 -27.02 12.74
N GLY A 9 -23.78 -26.32 13.42
CA GLY A 9 -24.21 -24.97 13.04
C GLY A 9 -23.15 -23.89 13.33
N GLY A 10 -22.32 -24.12 14.36
CA GLY A 10 -21.21 -23.25 14.73
C GLY A 10 -20.07 -23.25 13.71
N TYR A 11 -19.76 -24.39 13.09
CA TYR A 11 -18.70 -24.46 12.05
C TYR A 11 -19.05 -23.65 10.79
N GLY A 12 -20.33 -23.59 10.40
CA GLY A 12 -20.79 -22.78 9.27
C GLY A 12 -20.63 -21.28 9.53
N ILE A 13 -21.08 -20.81 10.70
CA ILE A 13 -20.98 -19.38 11.06
C ILE A 13 -19.53 -18.99 11.33
N ALA A 14 -18.76 -19.85 12.00
CA ALA A 14 -17.34 -19.63 12.28
C ALA A 14 -16.49 -19.57 11.00
N SER A 15 -16.74 -20.46 10.02
CA SER A 15 -16.02 -20.44 8.74
C SER A 15 -16.33 -19.19 7.92
N VAL A 16 -17.59 -18.75 7.87
CA VAL A 16 -17.98 -17.49 7.21
C VAL A 16 -17.32 -16.29 7.90
N LEU A 17 -17.33 -16.25 9.23
CA LEU A 17 -16.64 -15.19 10.00
C LEU A 17 -15.14 -15.16 9.72
N MET A 18 -14.47 -16.31 9.66
CA MET A 18 -13.04 -16.40 9.35
C MET A 18 -12.73 -15.86 7.95
N VAL A 19 -13.56 -16.16 6.94
CA VAL A 19 -13.40 -15.62 5.58
C VAL A 19 -13.58 -14.11 5.56
N VAL A 20 -14.60 -13.58 6.25
CA VAL A 20 -14.84 -12.14 6.33
C VAL A 20 -13.68 -11.43 7.03
N VAL A 21 -13.20 -11.96 8.17
CA VAL A 21 -12.07 -11.37 8.90
C VAL A 21 -10.80 -11.42 8.06
N ALA A 22 -10.51 -12.54 7.39
CA ALA A 22 -9.36 -12.66 6.49
C ALA A 22 -9.44 -11.64 5.34
N PHE A 23 -10.62 -11.47 4.73
CA PHE A 23 -10.82 -10.48 3.68
C PHE A 23 -10.65 -9.04 4.18
N LEU A 24 -11.15 -8.72 5.37
CA LEU A 24 -10.97 -7.40 5.98
C LEU A 24 -9.51 -7.10 6.31
N LEU A 25 -8.75 -8.09 6.79
CA LEU A 25 -7.31 -7.96 7.03
C LEU A 25 -6.55 -7.76 5.72
N PHE A 26 -6.90 -8.51 4.67
CA PHE A 26 -6.34 -8.33 3.34
C PHE A 26 -6.66 -6.94 2.78
N ALA A 27 -7.90 -6.46 2.91
CA ALA A 27 -8.30 -5.12 2.49
C ALA A 27 -7.52 -4.02 3.23
N LYS A 28 -7.28 -4.19 4.55
CA LYS A 28 -6.43 -3.25 5.31
C LYS A 28 -4.98 -3.27 4.83
N PHE A 29 -4.45 -4.44 4.50
CA PHE A 29 -3.10 -4.57 3.95
C PHE A 29 -2.97 -3.87 2.59
N VAL A 30 -3.92 -4.10 1.68
CA VAL A 30 -3.97 -3.44 0.37
C VAL A 30 -4.12 -1.92 0.52
N LYS A 31 -4.99 -1.45 1.42
CA LYS A 31 -5.11 -0.01 1.71
C LYS A 31 -3.79 0.61 2.17
N LYS A 32 -3.01 -0.10 3.00
CA LYS A 32 -1.70 0.38 3.46
C LYS A 32 -0.70 0.48 2.31
N ILE A 33 -0.69 -0.48 1.39
CA ILE A 33 0.17 -0.44 0.19
C ILE A 33 -0.22 0.71 -0.73
N ILE A 34 -1.51 0.83 -1.07
CA ILE A 34 -2.01 1.91 -1.92
C ILE A 34 -1.74 3.28 -1.28
N GLY A 35 -1.96 3.41 0.03
CA GLY A 35 -1.63 4.61 0.79
C GLY A 35 -0.14 4.97 0.68
N ASN A 36 0.75 3.99 0.77
CA ASN A 36 2.20 4.21 0.62
C ASN A 36 2.58 4.67 -0.80
N ILE A 37 1.90 4.16 -1.84
CA ILE A 37 2.11 4.59 -3.24
C ILE A 37 1.63 6.02 -3.44
N ILE A 38 0.42 6.35 -2.98
CA ILE A 38 -0.14 7.70 -3.08
C ILE A 38 0.74 8.70 -2.31
N MET A 39 1.12 8.36 -1.08
CA MET A 39 2.01 9.20 -0.26
C MET A 39 3.37 9.41 -0.94
N GLY A 40 3.91 8.38 -1.59
CA GLY A 40 5.10 8.51 -2.43
C GLY A 40 4.89 9.48 -3.59
N GLY A 41 3.81 9.37 -4.34
CA GLY A 41 3.50 10.30 -5.44
C GLY A 41 3.34 11.76 -4.97
N VAL A 42 2.68 11.97 -3.83
CA VAL A 42 2.55 13.30 -3.21
C VAL A 42 3.92 13.84 -2.78
N LEU A 43 4.78 12.98 -2.22
CA LEU A 43 6.13 13.37 -1.83
C LEU A 43 6.98 13.78 -3.05
N PHE A 44 6.86 13.05 -4.17
CA PHE A 44 7.51 13.43 -5.43
C PHE A 44 7.08 14.83 -5.88
N TRP A 45 5.77 15.07 -5.86
CA TRP A 45 5.20 16.34 -6.28
C TRP A 45 5.65 17.49 -5.37
N LEU A 46 5.70 17.28 -4.06
CA LEU A 46 6.21 18.26 -3.10
C LEU A 46 7.69 18.57 -3.33
N LEU A 47 8.55 17.55 -3.51
CA LEU A 47 9.99 17.73 -3.74
C LEU A 47 10.27 18.52 -5.03
N ASN A 48 9.51 18.23 -6.10
CA ASN A 48 9.59 18.96 -7.36
C ASN A 48 9.05 20.40 -7.24
N THR A 49 7.98 20.63 -6.47
CA THR A 49 7.40 21.97 -6.29
C THR A 49 8.24 22.87 -5.38
N LEU A 50 8.89 22.28 -4.37
CA LEU A 50 9.81 22.99 -3.47
C LEU A 50 11.17 23.28 -4.11
N GLY A 51 11.42 22.82 -5.34
CA GLY A 51 12.66 23.07 -6.07
C GLY A 51 13.89 22.36 -5.50
N ILE A 52 13.69 21.35 -4.64
CA ILE A 52 14.78 20.54 -4.07
C ILE A 52 15.32 19.56 -5.11
N THR A 53 14.43 19.07 -5.98
CA THR A 53 14.74 18.12 -7.04
C THR A 53 14.13 18.61 -8.35
N HIS A 54 14.90 18.62 -9.43
CA HIS A 54 14.45 19.02 -10.77
C HIS A 54 13.95 17.81 -11.59
N MET A 55 13.38 16.80 -10.92
CA MET A 55 12.89 15.59 -11.55
C MET A 55 11.60 15.85 -12.35
N VAL A 56 11.74 15.93 -13.68
CA VAL A 56 10.57 15.89 -14.58
C VAL A 56 9.87 14.54 -14.43
N TRP A 57 8.56 14.57 -14.17
CA TRP A 57 7.76 13.35 -14.07
C TRP A 57 7.84 12.56 -15.38
N ASN A 58 8.34 11.32 -15.29
CA ASN A 58 8.46 10.39 -16.39
C ASN A 58 7.82 9.06 -15.99
N THR A 59 7.40 8.25 -16.96
CA THR A 59 6.81 6.92 -16.76
C THR A 59 7.69 6.03 -15.87
N MET A 60 9.02 6.12 -15.99
CA MET A 60 9.95 5.37 -15.14
C MET A 60 9.90 5.81 -13.66
N HIS A 61 9.79 7.10 -13.39
CA HIS A 61 9.61 7.62 -12.02
C HIS A 61 8.29 7.12 -11.42
N GLY A 62 7.20 7.17 -12.21
CA GLY A 62 5.91 6.64 -11.81
C GLY A 62 5.93 5.15 -11.46
N ILE A 63 6.66 4.33 -12.23
CA ILE A 63 6.83 2.89 -11.96
C ILE A 63 7.57 2.66 -10.63
N VAL A 64 8.67 3.39 -10.39
CA VAL A 64 9.45 3.25 -9.14
C VAL A 64 8.61 3.64 -7.93
N VAL A 65 7.83 4.72 -8.03
CA VAL A 65 6.90 5.14 -6.96
C VAL A 65 5.75 4.16 -6.79
N ALA A 66 5.26 3.52 -7.87
CA ALA A 66 4.21 2.51 -7.78
C ALA A 66 4.68 1.20 -7.12
N ILE A 67 5.94 0.80 -7.31
CA ILE A 67 6.48 -0.43 -6.72
C ILE A 67 6.92 -0.21 -5.28
N PHE A 68 7.61 0.89 -5.01
CA PHE A 68 8.25 1.14 -3.71
C PHE A 68 7.51 2.17 -2.84
N GLY A 69 6.69 3.05 -3.41
CA GLY A 69 5.99 4.12 -2.69
C GLY A 69 6.93 5.22 -2.19
N VAL A 70 6.79 5.59 -0.91
CA VAL A 70 7.61 6.59 -0.21
C VAL A 70 9.13 6.32 -0.27
N PRO A 71 9.65 5.11 0.02
CA PRO A 71 11.09 4.86 -0.08
C PRO A 71 11.61 4.98 -1.52
N GLY A 72 10.81 4.60 -2.52
CA GLY A 72 11.19 4.77 -3.93
C GLY A 72 11.33 6.24 -4.32
N THR A 73 10.44 7.09 -3.81
CA THR A 73 10.50 8.53 -4.04
C THR A 73 11.70 9.19 -3.39
N LEU A 74 12.06 8.77 -2.18
CA LEU A 74 13.27 9.25 -1.49
C LEU A 74 14.54 8.87 -2.26
N ILE A 75 14.63 7.66 -2.79
CA ILE A 75 15.80 7.22 -3.57
C ILE A 75 15.93 8.06 -4.85
N LEU A 76 14.83 8.27 -5.57
CA LEU A 76 14.82 9.12 -6.77
C LEU A 76 15.28 10.55 -6.43
N ALA A 77 14.80 11.10 -5.32
CA ALA A 77 15.21 12.41 -4.83
C ALA A 77 16.69 12.51 -4.51
N ILE A 78 17.24 11.51 -3.84
CA ILE A 78 18.68 11.47 -3.53
C ILE A 78 19.51 11.33 -4.81
N LEU A 79 19.09 10.49 -5.75
CA LEU A 79 19.80 10.31 -7.03
C LEU A 79 19.82 11.59 -7.85
N ASP A 80 18.72 12.33 -7.88
CA ASP A 80 18.63 13.62 -8.59
C ASP A 80 19.51 14.70 -7.94
N VAL A 81 19.54 14.76 -6.61
CA VAL A 81 20.39 15.72 -5.87
C VAL A 81 21.88 15.38 -5.99
N ILE A 82 22.26 14.09 -6.00
CA ILE A 82 23.67 13.66 -6.10
C ILE A 82 24.18 13.69 -7.55
N GLY A 83 23.28 13.47 -8.52
CA GLY A 83 23.63 13.47 -9.95
C GLY A 83 23.84 14.87 -10.55
N HIS A 84 23.56 15.92 -9.78
CA HIS A 84 23.73 17.33 -10.13
C HIS A 84 25.04 17.91 -9.60
#